data_AF-A0A948GYI9-F1
#
_entry.id   AF-A0A948GYI9-F1
#
_cell.length_a   1.000
_cell.length_b   1.000
_cell.length_c   1.000
_cell.angle_alpha   90.00
_cell.angle_beta   90.00
_cell.angle_gamma   90.00
#
_symmetry.space_group_name_H-M   'P 1'
#
loop_
_entity.id
_entity.type
_entity.pdbx_description
1 polymer ?
#
loop_
_entity_poly.entity_id
_entity_poly.type
_entity_poly.pdbx_seq_one_letter_code
_entity_poly.pdbx_strand_id
1 'polypeptide(L)' 'MAENKIIELPNPKLSSNISLEEAISSRRSVRNFSSRDISWEEIGQLVWAGQGITGNIGSYSLRA' A
#
# COMPACT_ATOMS: atom_id res chain seq x y z
N MET A 1 5.87 1.64 -29.98
CA MET A 1 5.93 2.46 -28.76
C MET A 1 4.71 2.07 -27.94
N ALA A 2 4.89 1.55 -26.72
CA ALA A 2 3.75 1.12 -25.91
C ALA A 2 3.01 2.36 -25.35
N GLU A 3 1.69 2.35 -25.44
CA GLU A 3 0.83 3.39 -24.89
C GLU A 3 0.90 3.39 -23.36
N ASN A 4 1.18 4.55 -22.74
CA ASN A 4 1.29 4.67 -21.29
C ASN A 4 -0.11 4.83 -20.68
N LYS A 5 -0.75 3.71 -20.33
CA LYS A 5 -2.08 3.70 -19.71
C LYS A 5 -1.97 3.96 -18.20
N ILE A 6 -2.61 5.03 -17.73
CA ILE A 6 -2.76 5.31 -16.30
C ILE A 6 -3.86 4.41 -15.73
N ILE A 7 -3.59 3.76 -14.60
CA ILE A 7 -4.53 2.90 -13.88
C ILE A 7 -4.83 3.58 -12.54
N GLU A 8 -6.08 3.97 -12.35
CA GLU A 8 -6.57 4.48 -11.07
C GLU A 8 -6.69 3.33 -10.07
N LEU A 9 -6.09 3.51 -8.88
CA LEU A 9 -6.14 2.51 -7.81
C LEU A 9 -7.27 2.83 -6.82
N PRO A 10 -7.87 1.82 -6.18
CA PRO A 10 -8.81 2.03 -5.10
C PRO A 10 -8.20 2.84 -3.95
N ASN A 11 -9.05 3.58 -3.24
CA ASN A 11 -8.64 4.32 -2.04
C ASN A 11 -8.11 3.36 -0.95
N PRO A 12 -7.08 3.77 -0.18
CA PRO A 12 -6.52 2.97 0.89
C PRO A 12 -7.51 2.82 2.06
N LYS A 13 -7.43 1.69 2.75
CA LYS A 13 -8.06 1.45 4.05
C LYS A 13 -7.17 2.03 5.14
N LEU A 14 -7.72 2.94 5.92
CA LEU A 14 -7.02 3.61 7.03
C LEU A 14 -7.19 2.89 8.38
N SER A 15 -8.05 1.88 8.43
CA SER A 15 -8.26 1.02 9.60
C SER A 15 -8.01 -0.44 9.24
N SER A 16 -7.46 -1.18 10.19
CA SER A 16 -7.17 -2.61 10.07
C SER A 16 -7.61 -3.34 11.33
N ASN A 17 -7.82 -4.65 11.19
CA ASN A 17 -8.18 -5.54 12.29
C ASN A 17 -6.96 -6.04 13.08
N ILE A 18 -5.74 -5.71 12.63
CA ILE A 18 -4.49 -6.04 13.35
C ILE A 18 -3.91 -4.77 13.96
N SER A 19 -3.33 -4.90 15.15
CA SER A 19 -2.57 -3.82 15.77
C SER A 19 -1.20 -3.64 15.12
N LEU A 20 -0.56 -2.50 15.37
CA LEU A 20 0.80 -2.25 14.92
C LEU A 20 1.79 -3.25 15.55
N GLU A 21 1.63 -3.53 16.84
CA GLU A 21 2.45 -4.46 17.60
C GLU A 21 2.35 -5.89 17.03
N GLU A 22 1.14 -6.33 16.68
CA GLU A 22 0.90 -7.62 16.03
C GLU A 22 1.57 -7.70 14.66
N ALA A 23 1.47 -6.64 13.85
CA ALA A 23 2.13 -6.56 12.55
C ALA A 23 3.66 -6.64 12.67
N ILE A 24 4.25 -5.92 13.63
CA ILE A 24 5.70 -5.95 13.90
C ILE A 24 6.14 -7.34 14.36
N SER A 25 5.40 -7.93 15.32
CA SER A 25 5.72 -9.25 15.87
C SER A 25 5.66 -10.37 14.83
N SER A 26 4.67 -10.30 13.92
CA SER A 26 4.44 -11.30 12.86
C SER A 26 5.31 -11.11 11.62
N ARG A 27 5.96 -9.96 11.43
CA ARG A 27 6.73 -9.65 10.22
C ARG A 27 7.87 -10.66 9.98
N ARG A 28 7.86 -11.30 8.81
CA ARG A 28 8.93 -12.19 8.33
C ARG A 28 9.25 -11.87 6.86
N SER A 29 10.47 -12.18 6.42
CA SER A 29 10.83 -12.12 5.01
C SER A 29 10.31 -13.37 4.30
N VAL A 30 9.31 -13.22 3.41
CA VAL A 30 8.72 -14.30 2.63
C VAL A 30 9.41 -14.39 1.27
N ARG A 31 9.76 -15.60 0.82
CA ARG A 31 10.45 -15.85 -0.46
C ARG A 31 9.78 -16.91 -1.34
N ASN A 32 8.66 -17.46 -0.89
CA ASN A 32 7.83 -18.39 -1.65
C ASN A 32 6.47 -17.73 -1.84
N PHE A 33 6.07 -17.52 -3.10
CA PHE A 33 4.86 -16.76 -3.45
C PHE A 33 3.87 -17.66 -4.18
N SER A 34 2.57 -17.41 -3.98
CA SER A 34 1.52 -18.09 -4.75
C SER A 34 1.45 -17.54 -6.17
N SER A 35 0.92 -18.32 -7.10
CA SER A 35 0.57 -17.87 -8.45
C SER A 35 -0.70 -17.02 -8.52
N ARG A 36 -1.33 -16.72 -7.38
CA ARG A 36 -2.50 -15.85 -7.32
C ARG A 36 -2.06 -14.40 -7.45
N ASP A 37 -2.67 -13.69 -8.38
CA ASP A 37 -2.51 -12.24 -8.50
C ASP A 37 -3.03 -11.53 -7.26
N ILE A 38 -2.41 -10.40 -6.91
CA ILE A 38 -2.89 -9.52 -5.86
C ILE A 38 -4.03 -8.64 -6.41
N SER A 39 -5.01 -8.31 -5.57
CA SER A 39 -6.13 -7.48 -5.99
C SER A 39 -5.72 -6.02 -6.19
N TRP A 40 -6.50 -5.25 -6.95
CA TRP A 40 -6.24 -3.81 -7.12
C TRP A 40 -6.29 -3.05 -5.80
N GLU A 41 -7.16 -3.46 -4.87
CA GLU A 41 -7.24 -2.92 -3.52
C GLU A 41 -5.96 -3.23 -2.72
N GLU A 42 -5.42 -4.44 -2.84
CA GLU A 42 -4.16 -4.82 -2.20
C GLU A 42 -2.97 -4.03 -2.77
N ILE A 43 -2.92 -3.84 -4.09
CA ILE A 43 -1.92 -2.99 -4.76
C ILE A 43 -2.00 -1.55 -4.23
N GLY A 44 -3.21 -0.97 -4.24
CA GLY A 44 -3.45 0.38 -3.77
C GLY A 44 -3.03 0.56 -2.31
N GLN A 45 -3.39 -0.41 -1.46
CA GLN A 45 -2.99 -0.41 -0.06
C GLN A 45 -1.47 -0.47 0.12
N LEU A 46 -0.78 -1.35 -0.59
CA LEU A 46 0.67 -1.54 -0.46
C LEU A 46 1.44 -0.29 -0.89
N VAL A 47 1.06 0.31 -2.03
CA VAL A 47 1.70 1.53 -2.53
C VAL A 47 1.41 2.71 -1.61
N TRP A 48 0.18 2.85 -1.11
CA TRP A 48 -0.14 3.88 -0.13
C TRP A 48 0.62 3.68 1.19
N ALA A 49 0.72 2.45 1.69
CA ALA A 49 1.47 2.18 2.92
C ALA A 49 2.99 2.43 2.77
N GLY A 50 3.53 2.35 1.54
CA GLY A 50 4.95 2.61 1.28
C GLY A 50 5.29 4.06 0.98
N GLN A 51 4.41 4.81 0.31
CA GLN A 51 4.67 6.18 -0.17
C GLN A 51 3.43 7.08 -0.27
N GLY A 52 2.27 6.65 0.23
CA GLY A 52 1.02 7.37 0.12
C GLY A 52 1.03 8.69 0.88
N ILE A 53 0.28 9.67 0.37
CA ILE A 53 0.14 10.97 1.04
C ILE A 53 -0.82 10.82 2.23
N THR A 54 -0.40 11.28 3.40
CA THR A 54 -1.17 11.21 4.66
C THR A 54 -1.65 12.58 5.15
N GLY A 55 -1.12 13.66 4.59
CA GLY A 55 -1.49 15.03 4.93
C GLY A 55 -0.61 16.05 4.20
N ASN A 56 -0.84 17.34 4.47
CA ASN A 56 -0.02 18.42 3.91
C ASN A 56 0.30 19.46 5.01
N ILE A 57 1.51 20.00 4.98
CA ILE A 57 1.96 21.13 5.79
C ILE A 57 2.44 22.23 4.83
N GLY A 58 1.61 23.25 4.60
CA GLY A 58 1.88 24.24 3.56
C GLY A 58 1.97 23.57 2.18
N SER A 59 3.11 23.72 1.50
CA SER A 59 3.40 23.08 0.22
C SER A 59 4.00 21.66 0.33
N TYR A 60 4.26 21.17 1.55
CA TYR A 60 4.91 19.88 1.76
C TYR A 60 3.89 18.77 2.03
N SER A 61 3.94 17.69 1.24
CA SER A 61 3.13 16.50 1.51
C SER A 61 3.81 15.58 2.52
N LEU A 62 3.04 15.16 3.52
CA LEU A 62 3.41 14.11 4.46
C LEU A 62 3.15 12.75 3.81
N ARG A 63 4.03 11.79 4.06
CA ARG A 63 3.91 10.43 3.54
C ARG A 63 3.76 9.42 4.68
N ALA A 64 3.14 8.29 4.36
CA ALA A 64 3.02 7.13 5.24
C ALA A 64 4.41 6.55 5.60
#